data_AF-A0AA35CMM7-F1
#
_entry.id   AF-A0AA35CMM7-F1
#
_cell.length_a   1.000
_cell.length_b   1.000
_cell.length_c   1.000
_cell.angle_alpha   90.00
_cell.angle_beta   90.00
_cell.angle_gamma   90.00
#
_symmetry.space_group_name_H-M   'P 1'
#
loop_
_entity.id
_entity.type
_entity.pdbx_description
1 polymer ?
#
loop_
_entity_poly.entity_id
_entity_poly.type
_entity_poly.pdbx_seq_one_letter_code
_entity_poly.pdbx_strand_id
1 'polypeptide(L)' 'MVADMVEANEFPELSERFGVMSVPHTVVNDGKVMFVGALPERQFLQKVLEALSGGDDK' A
#
# COMPACT_ATOMS: atom_id res chain seq x y z
N MET A 1 -4.66 4.23 -13.36
CA MET A 1 -4.48 3.95 -11.93
C MET A 1 -5.21 5.03 -11.16
N VAL A 2 -5.94 4.64 -10.13
CA VAL A 2 -6.57 5.57 -9.18
C VAL A 2 -5.91 5.34 -7.83
N ALA A 3 -5.80 6.38 -7.03
CA ALA A 3 -5.31 6.30 -5.66
C ALA A 3 -6.12 7.28 -4.84
N ASP A 4 -6.50 6.86 -3.64
CA ASP A 4 -7.21 7.67 -2.67
C ASP A 4 -6.39 7.75 -1.40
N MET A 5 -6.53 8.86 -0.69
CA MET A 5 -5.94 9.05 0.63
C MET A 5 -7.00 8.76 1.69
N VAL A 6 -6.63 8.01 2.71
CA VAL A 6 -7.50 7.72 3.85
C VAL A 6 -6.84 8.20 5.13
N GLU A 7 -7.58 8.96 5.94
CA GLU A 7 -7.13 9.39 7.27
C GLU A 7 -7.27 8.23 8.27
N ALA A 8 -6.14 7.65 8.69
CA ALA A 8 -6.12 6.43 9.50
C ALA A 8 -6.95 6.54 10.81
N ASN A 9 -6.99 7.73 11.41
CA ASN A 9 -7.74 7.99 12.64
C ASN A 9 -9.26 8.05 12.44
N GLU A 10 -9.73 8.33 11.22
CA GLU A 10 -11.16 8.35 10.89
C GLU A 10 -11.68 6.98 10.47
N PHE A 11 -10.79 6.07 10.07
CA PHE A 11 -11.13 4.74 9.57
C PHE A 11 -10.37 3.64 10.34
N PRO A 12 -10.63 3.45 11.64
CA PRO A 12 -9.92 2.47 12.47
C PRO A 12 -10.09 1.03 11.97
N GLU A 13 -11.26 0.66 11.47
CA GLU A 13 -11.49 -0.68 10.92
C GLU A 13 -10.60 -0.97 9.68
N LEU A 14 -10.37 0.05 8.84
CA LEU A 14 -9.50 -0.08 7.68
C LEU A 14 -8.03 -0.19 8.10
N SER A 15 -7.63 0.60 9.11
CA SER A 15 -6.31 0.55 9.73
C SER A 15 -6.04 -0.82 10.34
N GLU A 16 -7.01 -1.40 11.06
CA GLU A 16 -6.92 -2.76 11.61
C GLU A 16 -6.83 -3.80 10.50
N ARG A 17 -7.67 -3.70 9.45
CA ARG A 17 -7.68 -4.63 8.31
C ARG A 17 -6.33 -4.73 7.62
N PHE A 18 -5.61 -3.61 7.46
CA PHE A 18 -4.30 -3.58 6.80
C PHE A 18 -3.11 -3.51 7.77
N GLY A 19 -3.34 -3.65 9.08
CA GLY A 19 -2.27 -3.65 10.09
C GLY A 19 -1.48 -2.33 10.13
N VAL A 20 -2.16 -1.19 9.96
CA VAL A 20 -1.53 0.13 9.97
C VAL A 20 -1.09 0.51 11.38
N MET A 21 0.21 0.38 11.65
CA MET A 21 0.82 0.75 12.93
C MET A 21 1.54 2.11 12.90
N SER A 22 1.88 2.58 11.70
CA SER A 22 2.62 3.82 11.45
C SER A 22 2.17 4.42 10.12
N VAL A 23 2.21 5.76 10.02
CA VAL A 23 1.83 6.51 8.81
C VAL A 23 3.00 7.35 8.28
N PRO A 24 3.07 7.65 6.97
CA PRO A 24 2.14 7.20 5.91
C PRO A 24 2.31 5.70 5.59
N HIS A 25 1.19 5.00 5.35
CA HIS A 25 1.15 3.58 4.97
C HIS A 25 0.47 3.46 3.62
N THR A 26 1.14 2.87 2.63
CA THR A 26 0.57 2.66 1.29
C THR A 26 0.21 1.20 1.10
N VAL A 27 -1.03 0.95 0.69
CA VAL A 27 -1.55 -0.38 0.36
C VAL A 27 -1.86 -0.41 -1.14
N VAL A 28 -1.32 -1.39 -1.86
CA VAL A 28 -1.51 -1.53 -3.30
C VAL A 28 -2.23 -2.85 -3.60
N ASN A 29 -3.27 -2.79 -4.44
CA ASN A 29 -4.07 -3.93 -4.88
C ASN A 29 -4.53 -4.83 -3.70
N ASP A 30 -5.24 -4.22 -2.74
CA ASP A 30 -5.83 -4.91 -1.57
C ASP A 30 -4.81 -5.68 -0.71
N GLY A 31 -3.61 -5.12 -0.53
CA GLY A 31 -2.58 -5.68 0.34
C GLY A 31 -1.58 -6.60 -0.36
N LYS A 32 -1.66 -6.76 -1.70
CA LYS A 32 -0.63 -7.49 -2.46
C LYS A 32 0.77 -6.93 -2.23
N VAL A 33 0.89 -5.61 -2.12
CA VAL A 33 2.11 -4.92 -1.71
C VAL A 33 1.74 -3.84 -0.70
N MET A 34 2.53 -3.74 0.37
CA MET A 34 2.36 -2.74 1.42
C MET A 34 3.72 -2.18 1.83
N PHE A 35 3.78 -0.89 2.15
CA PHE A 35 4.99 -0.27 2.69
C PHE A 35 4.67 0.98 3.51
N VAL A 36 5.59 1.30 4.43
CA VAL A 36 5.50 2.45 5.33
C VAL A 36 6.55 3.49 4.95
N GLY A 37 6.17 4.76 5.07
CA GLY A 37 7.03 5.91 4.82
C GLY A 37 6.92 6.44 3.39
N ALA A 38 7.45 7.65 3.20
CA ALA A 38 7.50 8.31 1.91
C ALA A 38 8.72 7.81 1.12
N LEU A 39 8.51 6.85 0.22
CA LEU A 39 9.56 6.35 -0.67
C LEU A 39 9.86 7.36 -1.80
N PRO A 40 11.11 7.41 -2.30
CA PRO A 40 11.42 8.11 -3.54
C PRO A 40 10.59 7.56 -4.72
N GLU A 41 10.25 8.42 -5.67
CA GLU A 41 9.34 8.12 -6.79
C GLU A 41 9.70 6.82 -7.53
N ARG A 42 10.98 6.60 -7.85
CA ARG A 42 11.41 5.37 -8.56
C ARG A 42 11.11 4.11 -7.76
N GLN A 43 11.32 4.14 -6.45
CA GLN A 43 11.07 2.99 -5.58
C GLN A 43 9.56 2.78 -5.39
N PHE A 44 8.79 3.86 -5.27
CA PHE A 44 7.34 3.80 -5.21
C PHE A 44 6.76 3.13 -6.47
N LEU A 45 7.20 3.56 -7.66
CA LEU A 45 6.75 2.98 -8.93
C LEU A 45 7.09 1.48 -9.02
N GLN A 46 8.30 1.09 -8.60
CA GLN A 46 8.68 -0.32 -8.55
C GLN A 46 7.72 -1.15 -7.68
N LYS A 47 7.34 -0.63 -6.50
CA LYS A 47 6.38 -1.29 -5.61
C LYS A 47 4.97 -1.41 -6.21
N VAL A 48 4.53 -0.40 -6.95
CA VAL A 48 3.24 -0.46 -7.66
C VAL A 48 3.28 -1.49 -8.79
N LEU A 49 4.37 -1.54 -9.56
CA LEU A 49 4.54 -2.52 -10.64
C LEU A 49 4.64 -3.95 -10.10
N GLU A 50 5.32 -4.17 -8.98
CA GLU A 50 5.37 -5.46 -8.27
C GLU A 50 3.97 -6.01 -7.99
N ALA A 51 3.02 -5.14 -7.62
CA ALA A 51 1.64 -5.53 -7.34
C ALA A 51 0.81 -5.91 -8.59
N LEU A 52 1.29 -5.60 -9.80
CA LEU A 52 0.63 -5.87 -11.08
C LEU A 52 1.18 -7.13 -11.78
N SER A 53 2.45 -7.47 -11.56
CA SER A 53 3.16 -8.50 -12.32
C SER A 53 2.71 -9.94 -12.05
N GLY A 54 1.82 -10.18 -11.08
CA GLY A 54 1.29 -11.52 -10.79
C GLY A 54 2.35 -12.47 -10.20
N GLY A 55 2.13 -12.90 -8.96
CA GLY A 55 2.77 -14.11 -8.45
C GLY A 55 2.13 -15.35 -9.07
N ASP A 56 2.34 -15.57 -10.37
CA ASP A 56 2.05 -16.81 -11.10
C ASP A 56 3.37 -17.38 -11.68
N ASP A 57 4.38 -17.56 -10.83
CA ASP A 57 5.56 -18.39 -11.11
C ASP A 57 6.00 -19.08 -9.80
N LYS A 58 5.15 -19.98 -9.32
CA LYS A 58 5.56 -21.20 -8.60
C LYS A 58 4.46 -22.24 -8.56
#